data_AF-A0A2X3E6E9-F1
#
_entry.id   AF-A0A2X3E6E9-F1
#
_cell.length_a   1.000
_cell.length_b   1.000
_cell.length_c   1.000
_cell.angle_alpha   90.00
_cell.angle_beta   90.00
_cell.angle_gamma   90.00
#
_symmetry.space_group_name_H-M   'P 1'
#
loop_
_entity.id
_entity.type
_entity.pdbx_description
1 polymer ?
#
loop_
_entity_poly.entity_id
_entity_poly.type
_entity_poly.pdbx_seq_one_letter_code
_entity_poly.pdbx_strand_id
1 'polypeptide(L)'
;MITLLRVDHRLLHGQVAFSWTQYVGADCILIANDSVPGDELRKTTIKLAKPPSVKLVIKNINDSIEAIKSGVTDKYNLFIVVESVNDAWRIASAIDEIKSINLGGIKAKEGSKNISKAINLLPTEIEQLQQLVGKASKWRFARSRTIANSFLRNACNSGGQIMVEALLLGLVAFIAQSEYALGTSLISRPIVTGLLTGLVLGDVQTGVIMGATLELAFIGSFSVGASIPPTS
;
A
#
# COMPACT_ATOMS: atom_id res chain seq x y z
N MET A 1 -10.42 -15.21 -12.92
CA MET A 1 -11.23 -14.05 -13.40
C MET A 1 -10.40 -12.77 -13.35
N ILE A 2 -10.33 -11.98 -14.43
CA ILE A 2 -9.58 -10.71 -14.45
C ILE A 2 -10.43 -9.60 -13.81
N THR A 3 -9.93 -9.01 -12.72
CA THR A 3 -10.65 -7.96 -11.99
C THR A 3 -10.33 -6.57 -12.52
N LEU A 4 -9.05 -6.30 -12.81
CA LEU A 4 -8.59 -4.99 -13.30
C LEU A 4 -7.26 -5.11 -14.06
N LEU A 5 -7.13 -4.35 -15.15
CA LEU A 5 -5.86 -4.05 -15.80
C LEU A 5 -5.46 -2.61 -15.46
N ARG A 6 -4.30 -2.41 -14.85
CA ARG A 6 -3.80 -1.08 -14.46
C ARG A 6 -2.46 -0.76 -15.13
N VAL A 7 -2.35 0.46 -15.65
CA VAL A 7 -1.09 1.03 -16.15
C VAL A 7 -0.45 1.89 -15.06
N ASP A 8 0.74 1.51 -14.61
CA ASP A 8 1.55 2.30 -13.69
C ASP A 8 3.04 2.07 -13.95
N HIS A 9 3.77 3.13 -14.33
CA HIS A 9 5.21 3.08 -14.58
C HIS A 9 6.03 2.62 -13.37
N ARG A 10 5.48 2.70 -12.15
CA ARG A 10 6.14 2.24 -10.92
C ARG A 10 5.77 0.81 -10.55
N LEU A 11 4.89 0.16 -11.32
CA LEU A 11 4.39 -1.18 -11.07
C LEU A 11 3.80 -1.31 -9.65
N LEU A 12 4.38 -2.18 -8.83
CA LEU A 12 4.01 -2.36 -7.43
C LEU A 12 4.88 -1.46 -6.55
N HIS A 13 4.25 -0.50 -5.85
CA HIS A 13 4.96 0.39 -4.95
C HIS A 13 4.07 0.87 -3.79
N GLY A 14 4.68 1.01 -2.61
CA GLY A 14 4.06 1.57 -1.39
C GLY A 14 2.72 0.95 -1.02
N GLN A 15 1.88 1.74 -0.35
CA GLN A 15 0.54 1.32 0.11
C GLN A 15 -0.51 1.27 -1.03
N VAL A 16 -0.17 1.76 -2.22
CA VAL A 16 -1.10 1.80 -3.36
C VAL A 16 -1.46 0.39 -3.81
N ALA A 17 -0.49 -0.53 -3.82
CA ALA A 17 -0.71 -1.93 -4.15
C ALA A 17 -1.70 -2.60 -3.19
N PHE A 18 -1.56 -2.34 -1.88
CA PHE A 18 -2.48 -2.84 -0.86
C PHE A 18 -3.90 -2.34 -1.08
N SER A 19 -4.08 -1.03 -1.25
CA SER A 19 -5.39 -0.41 -1.43
C SER A 19 -6.13 -0.93 -2.66
N TRP A 20 -5.45 -1.02 -3.81
CA TRP A 20 -6.08 -1.51 -5.03
C TRP A 20 -6.47 -2.97 -4.93
N THR A 21 -5.59 -3.80 -4.36
CA THR A 21 -5.85 -5.24 -4.22
C THR A 21 -7.08 -5.50 -3.36
N GLN A 22 -7.23 -4.76 -2.25
CA GLN A 22 -8.44 -4.81 -1.41
C GLN A 22 -9.68 -4.28 -2.15
N TYR A 23 -9.56 -3.14 -2.84
CA TYR A 23 -10.69 -2.51 -3.56
C TYR A 23 -11.26 -3.40 -4.67
N VAL A 24 -10.39 -4.10 -5.41
CA VAL A 24 -10.83 -4.99 -6.50
C VAL A 24 -11.07 -6.43 -6.05
N GLY A 25 -10.80 -6.76 -4.78
CA GLY A 25 -10.93 -8.11 -4.23
C GLY A 25 -10.00 -9.13 -4.92
N ALA A 26 -8.80 -8.72 -5.32
CA ALA A 26 -7.85 -9.61 -5.99
C ALA A 26 -7.06 -10.45 -4.99
N ASP A 27 -6.89 -11.73 -5.30
CA ASP A 27 -6.08 -12.69 -4.54
C ASP A 27 -4.75 -13.00 -5.26
N CYS A 28 -4.58 -12.54 -6.50
CA CYS A 28 -3.36 -12.68 -7.28
C CYS A 28 -3.05 -11.39 -8.07
N ILE A 29 -1.81 -10.94 -7.97
CA ILE A 29 -1.27 -9.84 -8.76
C ILE A 29 -0.35 -10.42 -9.84
N LEU A 30 -0.63 -10.09 -11.10
CA LEU A 30 0.23 -10.38 -12.24
C LEU A 30 0.91 -9.10 -12.72
N ILE A 31 2.23 -9.06 -12.62
CA ILE A 31 3.04 -8.02 -13.22
C ILE A 31 3.52 -8.51 -14.57
N ALA A 32 3.01 -7.89 -15.63
CA ALA A 32 3.41 -8.20 -17.00
C ALA A 32 4.42 -7.13 -17.45
N ASN A 33 5.70 -7.52 -17.49
CA ASN A 33 6.80 -6.63 -17.88
C ASN A 33 8.01 -7.46 -18.33
N ASP A 34 8.57 -7.16 -19.49
CA ASP A 34 9.67 -7.93 -20.08
C ASP A 34 11.02 -7.70 -19.37
N SER A 35 11.20 -6.55 -18.70
CA SER A 35 12.46 -6.18 -18.07
C SER A 35 12.60 -6.65 -16.62
N VAL A 36 11.49 -6.82 -15.90
CA VAL A 36 11.53 -7.19 -14.47
C VAL A 36 12.07 -8.61 -14.24
N PRO A 37 11.72 -9.65 -15.03
CA PRO A 37 12.23 -11.00 -14.81
C PRO A 37 13.77 -11.11 -14.81
N GLY A 38 14.46 -10.25 -15.57
CA GLY A 38 15.93 -10.20 -15.62
C GLY A 38 16.59 -9.33 -14.53
N ASP A 39 15.81 -8.57 -13.75
CA ASP A 39 16.32 -7.59 -12.79
C ASP A 39 16.02 -8.03 -11.35
N GLU A 40 17.03 -8.53 -10.64
CA GLU A 40 16.89 -9.01 -9.25
C GLU A 40 16.54 -7.89 -8.25
N LEU A 41 17.04 -6.67 -8.46
CA LEU A 41 16.76 -5.53 -7.58
C LEU A 41 15.29 -5.11 -7.71
N ARG A 42 14.78 -5.01 -8.94
CA ARG A 42 13.36 -4.71 -9.18
C ARG A 42 12.46 -5.82 -8.67
N LYS A 43 12.81 -7.10 -8.87
CA LYS A 43 12.04 -8.24 -8.31
C LYS A 43 11.96 -8.17 -6.79
N THR A 44 13.07 -7.89 -6.12
CA THR A 44 13.12 -7.77 -4.66
C THR A 44 12.25 -6.61 -4.17
N THR A 45 12.35 -5.45 -4.81
CA THR A 45 11.54 -4.26 -4.46
C THR A 45 10.04 -4.53 -4.60
N ILE A 46 9.64 -5.17 -5.70
CA ILE A 46 8.24 -5.55 -5.95
C ILE A 46 7.74 -6.56 -4.92
N LYS A 47 8.56 -7.55 -4.55
CA LYS A 47 8.20 -8.55 -3.53
C LYS A 47 7.99 -7.90 -2.16
N LEU A 48 8.73 -6.85 -1.82
CA LEU A 48 8.54 -6.10 -0.57
C LEU A 48 7.26 -5.25 -0.59
N ALA A 49 6.84 -4.75 -1.76
CA ALA A 49 5.60 -3.98 -1.92
C ALA A 49 4.33 -4.85 -1.98
N LYS A 50 4.49 -6.18 -1.97
CA LYS A 50 3.41 -7.14 -2.08
C LYS A 50 2.57 -7.19 -0.78
N PRO A 51 1.23 -7.06 -0.86
CA PRO A 51 0.35 -7.27 0.29
C PRO A 51 0.46 -8.69 0.90
N PRO A 52 0.25 -8.84 2.22
CA PRO A 52 0.11 -10.16 2.84
C PRO A 52 -1.10 -10.89 2.24
N SER A 53 -1.04 -12.22 2.20
CA SER A 53 -2.13 -13.10 1.73
C SER A 53 -2.49 -13.06 0.23
N VAL A 54 -1.78 -12.28 -0.58
CA VAL A 54 -1.98 -12.20 -2.04
C VAL A 54 -0.90 -13.02 -2.75
N LYS A 55 -1.16 -13.63 -3.91
CA LYS A 55 -0.13 -14.26 -4.74
C LYS A 55 0.49 -13.22 -5.68
N LEU A 56 1.80 -13.25 -5.86
CA LEU A 56 2.49 -12.38 -6.82
C LEU A 56 3.11 -13.24 -7.93
N VAL A 57 2.82 -12.90 -9.17
CA VAL A 57 3.38 -13.53 -10.37
C VAL A 57 4.01 -12.43 -11.23
N ILE A 58 5.23 -12.66 -11.68
CA ILE A 58 5.96 -11.72 -12.56
C ILE A 58 6.31 -12.51 -13.83
N LYS A 59 5.88 -12.00 -14.99
CA LYS A 59 6.07 -12.64 -16.29
C LYS A 59 6.33 -11.60 -17.37
N ASN A 60 6.91 -12.05 -18.48
CA ASN A 60 6.97 -11.28 -19.72
C ASN A 60 5.56 -11.05 -20.29
N ILE A 61 5.41 -10.12 -21.22
CA ILE A 61 4.11 -9.79 -21.82
C ILE A 61 3.52 -11.00 -22.55
N ASN A 62 4.32 -11.70 -23.36
CA ASN A 62 3.85 -12.86 -24.13
C ASN A 62 3.46 -14.01 -23.19
N ASP A 63 4.33 -14.36 -22.23
CA ASP A 63 4.05 -15.40 -21.23
C ASP A 63 2.83 -15.07 -20.36
N SER A 64 2.56 -13.78 -20.13
CA SER A 64 1.38 -13.31 -19.40
C SER A 64 0.11 -13.58 -20.21
N ILE A 65 0.12 -13.27 -21.52
CA ILE A 65 -0.99 -13.55 -22.43
C ILE A 65 -1.24 -15.06 -22.51
N GLU A 66 -0.19 -15.88 -22.64
CA GLU A 66 -0.31 -17.34 -22.66
C GLU A 66 -0.83 -17.91 -21.34
N ALA A 67 -0.35 -17.40 -20.20
CA ALA A 67 -0.82 -17.84 -18.88
C ALA A 67 -2.30 -17.53 -18.66
N ILE A 68 -2.77 -16.40 -19.20
CA ILE A 68 -4.19 -16.02 -19.16
C ILE A 68 -5.00 -16.92 -20.11
N LYS A 69 -4.57 -17.09 -21.36
CA LYS A 69 -5.29 -17.92 -22.36
C LYS A 69 -5.34 -19.41 -22.02
N SER A 70 -4.32 -19.93 -21.33
CA SER A 70 -4.28 -21.33 -20.89
C SER A 70 -5.19 -21.63 -19.70
N GLY A 71 -5.83 -20.62 -19.10
CA GLY A 71 -6.74 -20.78 -17.96
C GLY A 71 -6.07 -21.10 -16.63
N VAL A 72 -4.74 -21.13 -16.57
CA VAL A 72 -3.98 -21.39 -15.33
C VAL A 72 -4.29 -20.34 -14.25
N THR A 73 -4.69 -19.14 -14.68
CA THR A 73 -5.06 -18.01 -13.82
C THR A 73 -6.53 -17.97 -13.41
N ASP A 74 -7.38 -18.87 -13.90
CA ASP A 74 -8.85 -18.73 -13.75
C ASP A 74 -9.34 -18.91 -12.33
N LYS A 75 -8.61 -19.72 -11.55
CA LYS A 75 -8.84 -19.95 -10.12
C LYS A 75 -8.56 -18.73 -9.23
N TYR A 76 -7.98 -17.66 -9.79
CA TYR A 76 -7.60 -16.45 -9.06
C TYR A 76 -8.45 -15.25 -9.51
N ASN A 77 -8.69 -14.33 -8.59
CA ASN A 77 -9.12 -12.97 -8.88
C ASN A 77 -7.89 -12.13 -9.25
N LEU A 78 -7.65 -12.03 -10.56
CA LEU A 78 -6.39 -11.54 -11.12
C LEU A 78 -6.40 -10.02 -11.29
N PHE A 79 -5.47 -9.35 -10.60
CA PHE A 79 -5.14 -7.94 -10.81
C PHE A 79 -3.86 -7.82 -11.66
N ILE A 80 -3.98 -7.25 -12.86
CA ILE A 80 -2.87 -7.13 -13.81
C ILE A 80 -2.30 -5.71 -13.74
N VAL A 81 -0.98 -5.61 -13.61
CA VAL A 81 -0.25 -4.33 -13.59
C VAL A 81 0.81 -4.33 -14.68
N VAL A 82 0.80 -3.28 -15.52
CA VAL A 82 1.78 -3.07 -16.59
C VAL A 82 2.42 -1.69 -16.50
N GLU A 83 3.63 -1.55 -17.06
CA GLU A 83 4.42 -0.32 -16.97
C GLU A 83 3.95 0.75 -17.97
N SER A 84 3.53 0.33 -19.17
CA SER A 84 3.23 1.24 -20.28
C SER A 84 1.83 1.03 -20.89
N VAL A 85 1.33 2.07 -21.56
CA VAL A 85 0.06 2.01 -22.32
C VAL A 85 0.17 1.02 -23.48
N ASN A 86 1.33 0.95 -24.11
CA ASN A 86 1.57 0.02 -25.21
C ASN A 86 1.42 -1.44 -24.75
N ASP A 87 1.95 -1.79 -23.58
CA ASP A 87 1.81 -3.13 -23.01
C ASP A 87 0.36 -3.44 -22.65
N ALA A 88 -0.36 -2.46 -22.09
CA ALA A 88 -1.79 -2.60 -21.85
C ALA A 88 -2.57 -2.84 -23.15
N TRP A 89 -2.23 -2.14 -24.22
CA TRP A 89 -2.83 -2.31 -25.53
C TRP A 89 -2.57 -3.70 -26.11
N ARG A 90 -1.35 -4.22 -25.98
CA ARG A 90 -1.00 -5.59 -26.42
C ARG A 90 -1.81 -6.65 -25.68
N ILE A 91 -1.91 -6.54 -24.36
CA ILE A 91 -2.66 -7.50 -23.52
C ILE A 91 -4.16 -7.39 -23.80
N ALA A 92 -4.71 -6.17 -23.78
CA ALA A 92 -6.14 -5.94 -23.98
C ALA A 92 -6.62 -6.25 -25.41
N SER A 93 -5.74 -6.15 -26.40
CA SER A 93 -6.07 -6.57 -27.78
C SER A 93 -6.03 -8.08 -27.98
N ALA A 94 -5.33 -8.81 -27.10
CA ALA A 94 -5.19 -10.26 -27.18
C ALA A 94 -6.19 -11.03 -26.30
N ILE A 95 -6.81 -10.35 -25.33
CA ILE A 95 -7.70 -10.94 -24.31
C ILE A 95 -8.99 -10.11 -24.23
N ASP A 96 -10.08 -10.68 -24.76
CA ASP A 96 -11.39 -10.02 -24.82
C ASP A 96 -12.08 -9.88 -23.44
N GLU A 97 -11.61 -10.62 -22.43
CA GLU A 97 -12.17 -10.62 -21.08
C GLU A 97 -11.86 -9.34 -20.30
N ILE A 98 -10.90 -8.54 -20.77
CA ILE A 98 -10.53 -7.28 -20.11
C ILE A 98 -11.59 -6.22 -20.43
N LYS A 99 -12.38 -5.84 -19.42
CA LYS A 99 -13.50 -4.89 -19.59
C LYS A 99 -13.13 -3.43 -19.29
N SER A 100 -12.06 -3.21 -18.55
CA SER A 100 -11.64 -1.87 -18.12
C SER A 100 -10.14 -1.78 -17.92
N ILE A 101 -9.54 -0.70 -18.42
CA ILE A 101 -8.17 -0.29 -18.14
C ILE A 101 -8.21 0.90 -17.19
N ASN A 102 -7.47 0.79 -16.09
CA ASN A 102 -7.23 1.90 -15.17
C ASN A 102 -5.87 2.55 -15.47
N LEU A 103 -5.89 3.86 -15.72
CA LEU A 103 -4.67 4.64 -15.89
C LEU A 103 -4.25 5.19 -14.52
N GLY A 104 -3.13 4.68 -14.02
CA GLY A 104 -2.54 5.07 -12.76
C GLY A 104 -1.57 6.22 -12.91
N GLY A 105 -0.29 5.89 -12.93
CA GLY A 105 0.80 6.83 -13.14
C GLY A 105 1.51 6.59 -14.46
N ILE A 106 1.51 7.57 -15.36
CA ILE A 106 2.25 7.52 -16.63
C ILE A 106 3.22 8.69 -16.65
N LYS A 107 4.52 8.36 -16.67
CA LYS A 107 5.62 9.33 -16.62
C LYS A 107 5.57 10.25 -17.84
N ALA A 108 5.87 11.53 -17.63
CA ALA A 108 6.05 12.47 -18.73
C ALA A 108 7.23 12.03 -19.60
N LYS A 109 6.99 12.00 -20.91
CA LYS A 109 7.98 11.75 -21.95
C LYS A 109 8.04 12.97 -22.87
N GLU A 110 9.11 13.09 -23.63
CA GLU A 110 9.21 14.13 -24.66
C GLU A 110 8.04 13.98 -25.67
N GLY A 111 7.39 15.10 -26.00
CA GLY A 111 6.21 15.11 -26.86
C GLY A 111 4.91 14.58 -26.22
N SER A 112 4.92 14.19 -24.94
CA SER A 112 3.69 13.78 -24.25
C SER A 112 2.81 14.97 -23.88
N LYS A 113 1.50 14.81 -24.05
CA LYS A 113 0.49 15.77 -23.59
C LYS A 113 0.10 15.44 -22.16
N ASN A 114 0.13 16.44 -21.28
CA ASN A 114 -0.39 16.27 -19.92
C ASN A 114 -1.92 16.17 -19.94
N ILE A 115 -2.45 15.08 -19.42
CA ILE A 115 -3.90 14.84 -19.29
C ILE A 115 -4.36 15.08 -17.85
N SER A 116 -3.49 14.73 -16.88
CA SER A 116 -3.72 15.00 -15.46
C SER A 116 -2.41 15.00 -14.68
N LYS A 117 -2.48 15.33 -13.39
CA LYS A 117 -1.32 15.36 -12.46
C LYS A 117 -0.41 14.13 -12.54
N ALA A 118 -0.98 12.94 -12.78
CA ALA A 118 -0.24 11.69 -12.81
C ALA A 118 -0.22 11.01 -14.19
N ILE A 119 -0.83 11.60 -15.21
CA ILE A 119 -1.03 10.96 -16.52
C ILE A 119 -0.57 11.90 -17.62
N ASN A 120 0.47 11.47 -18.34
CA ASN A 120 0.97 12.10 -19.55
C ASN A 120 0.91 11.04 -20.65
N LEU A 121 0.36 11.40 -21.80
CA LEU A 121 0.17 10.46 -22.92
C LEU A 121 0.79 11.02 -24.19
N LEU A 122 1.46 10.18 -24.97
CA LEU A 122 1.81 10.51 -26.34
C LEU A 122 0.57 10.48 -27.25
N PRO A 123 0.60 11.21 -28.39
CA PRO A 123 -0.44 11.11 -29.41
C PRO A 123 -0.72 9.66 -29.84
N THR A 124 0.33 8.87 -30.03
CA THR A 124 0.23 7.44 -30.39
C THR A 124 -0.43 6.60 -29.28
N GLU A 125 -0.11 6.85 -28.02
CA GLU A 125 -0.74 6.18 -26.87
C GLU A 125 -2.23 6.55 -26.75
N ILE A 126 -2.61 7.78 -27.12
CA ILE A 126 -4.02 8.22 -27.18
C ILE A 126 -4.76 7.45 -28.28
N GLU A 127 -4.18 7.32 -29.48
CA GLU A 127 -4.76 6.56 -30.59
C GLU A 127 -4.96 5.08 -30.22
N GLN A 128 -3.96 4.45 -29.58
CA GLN A 128 -4.07 3.09 -29.07
C GLN A 128 -5.24 2.92 -28.10
N LEU A 129 -5.37 3.84 -27.14
CA LEU A 129 -6.49 3.83 -26.19
C LEU A 129 -7.83 4.05 -26.88
N GLN A 130 -7.91 4.93 -27.88
CA GLN A 130 -9.12 5.15 -28.67
C GLN A 130 -9.52 3.92 -29.48
N GLN A 131 -8.57 3.18 -30.06
CA GLN A 131 -8.84 1.92 -30.75
C GLN A 131 -9.45 0.86 -29.81
N LEU A 132 -8.95 0.77 -28.58
CA LEU A 132 -9.52 -0.15 -27.57
C LEU A 132 -10.95 0.24 -27.22
N VAL A 133 -11.24 1.54 -27.07
CA VAL A 133 -12.59 2.05 -26.84
C VAL A 133 -13.52 1.74 -28.00
N GLY A 134 -13.06 1.95 -29.24
CA GLY A 134 -13.82 1.65 -30.44
C GLY A 134 -14.20 0.17 -30.56
N LYS A 135 -13.36 -0.73 -30.03
CA LYS A 135 -13.60 -2.18 -30.02
C LYS A 135 -14.53 -2.66 -28.90
N ALA A 136 -14.71 -1.92 -27.80
CA ALA A 136 -15.67 -2.32 -26.78
C ALA A 136 -16.51 -1.15 -26.24
N SER A 137 -17.83 -1.24 -26.41
CA SER A 137 -18.81 -0.24 -25.96
C SER A 137 -18.94 -0.11 -24.42
N LYS A 138 -17.97 -0.58 -23.63
CA LYS A 138 -18.07 -0.70 -22.16
C LYS A 138 -16.78 -0.36 -21.38
N TRP A 139 -15.81 0.33 -21.97
CA TRP A 139 -14.61 0.75 -21.23
C TRP A 139 -14.89 1.96 -20.33
N ARG A 140 -14.75 1.78 -19.01
CA ARG A 140 -14.74 2.89 -18.05
C ARG A 140 -13.30 3.35 -17.80
N PHE A 141 -12.92 4.52 -18.31
CA PHE A 141 -11.75 5.23 -17.82
C PHE A 141 -12.03 5.73 -16.41
N ALA A 142 -11.73 4.90 -15.41
CA ALA A 142 -11.77 5.32 -14.02
C ALA A 142 -10.61 6.30 -13.78
N ARG A 143 -10.90 7.60 -13.88
CA ARG A 143 -10.01 8.66 -13.41
C ARG A 143 -9.65 8.33 -11.96
N SER A 144 -8.38 8.38 -11.60
CA SER A 144 -7.86 8.26 -10.22
C SER A 144 -8.30 9.45 -9.33
N ARG A 145 -9.55 9.91 -9.45
CA ARG A 145 -10.18 10.84 -8.51
C ARG A 145 -10.95 10.10 -7.42
N THR A 146 -11.49 8.90 -7.68
CA THR A 146 -12.31 8.22 -6.66
C THR A 146 -11.47 7.64 -5.52
N ILE A 147 -10.27 7.11 -5.79
CA ILE A 147 -9.40 6.59 -4.72
C ILE A 147 -8.64 7.71 -4.02
N ALA A 148 -8.24 8.77 -4.75
CA ALA A 148 -7.75 9.97 -4.10
C ALA A 148 -8.83 10.61 -3.23
N ASN A 149 -10.10 10.62 -3.64
CA ASN A 149 -11.20 11.19 -2.85
C ASN A 149 -11.77 10.23 -1.81
N SER A 150 -11.62 8.90 -1.91
CA SER A 150 -11.98 7.97 -0.83
C SER A 150 -10.84 7.88 0.18
N PHE A 151 -9.59 8.01 -0.26
CA PHE A 151 -8.42 8.14 0.63
C PHE A 151 -8.37 9.53 1.26
N LEU A 152 -8.68 10.61 0.53
CA LEU A 152 -8.84 11.94 1.12
C LEU A 152 -10.15 12.06 1.87
N ARG A 153 -11.26 11.38 1.54
CA ARG A 153 -12.44 11.35 2.43
C ARG A 153 -12.22 10.48 3.65
N ASN A 154 -11.52 9.36 3.53
CA ASN A 154 -11.16 8.56 4.70
C ASN A 154 -10.12 9.33 5.53
N ALA A 155 -9.10 9.95 4.95
CA ALA A 155 -8.12 10.78 5.65
C ALA A 155 -8.68 12.13 6.14
N CYS A 156 -9.72 12.69 5.51
CA CYS A 156 -10.38 13.93 5.95
C CYS A 156 -11.50 13.65 6.96
N ASN A 157 -12.18 12.50 6.88
CA ASN A 157 -12.95 11.94 8.01
C ASN A 157 -12.03 11.51 9.16
N SER A 158 -10.78 11.13 8.84
CA SER A 158 -9.71 10.93 9.82
C SER A 158 -9.14 12.25 10.31
N GLY A 159 -9.37 13.40 9.69
CA GLY A 159 -8.85 14.67 10.20
C GLY A 159 -9.38 14.97 11.60
N GLY A 160 -10.66 14.64 11.83
CA GLY A 160 -11.28 14.66 13.15
C GLY A 160 -10.74 13.56 14.08
N GLN A 161 -10.63 12.31 13.61
CA GLN A 161 -10.10 11.21 14.43
C GLN A 161 -8.63 11.37 14.78
N ILE A 162 -7.76 11.75 13.85
CA ILE A 162 -6.33 12.03 14.05
C ILE A 162 -6.15 13.19 15.05
N MET A 163 -6.99 14.23 14.98
CA MET A 163 -6.92 15.33 15.95
C MET A 163 -7.37 14.89 17.35
N VAL A 164 -8.41 14.06 17.43
CA VAL A 164 -8.89 13.47 18.71
C VAL A 164 -7.86 12.48 19.27
N GLU A 165 -7.29 11.62 18.44
CA GLU A 165 -6.22 10.68 18.79
C GLU A 165 -4.98 11.42 19.26
N ALA A 166 -4.55 12.48 18.57
CA ALA A 166 -3.41 13.29 18.99
C ALA A 166 -3.65 13.99 20.33
N LEU A 167 -4.88 14.46 20.57
CA LEU A 167 -5.26 15.06 21.85
C LEU A 167 -5.31 14.03 22.98
N LEU A 168 -5.84 12.82 22.71
CA LEU A 168 -5.87 11.70 23.65
C LEU A 168 -4.47 11.17 23.96
N LEU A 169 -3.59 11.04 22.96
CA LEU A 169 -2.18 10.70 23.15
C LEU A 169 -1.45 11.77 23.95
N GLY A 170 -1.73 13.04 23.69
CA GLY A 170 -1.23 14.16 24.49
C GLY A 170 -1.67 14.09 25.95
N LEU A 171 -2.92 13.68 26.21
CA LEU A 171 -3.45 13.48 27.56
C LEU A 171 -2.81 12.26 28.25
N VAL A 172 -2.61 11.15 27.53
CA VAL A 172 -1.88 9.98 28.05
C VAL A 172 -0.45 10.36 28.43
N ALA A 173 0.25 11.12 27.58
CA ALA A 173 1.60 11.62 27.85
C ALA A 173 1.63 12.60 29.04
N PHE A 174 0.65 13.48 29.16
CA PHE A 174 0.52 14.41 30.28
C PHE A 174 0.29 13.66 31.60
N ILE A 175 -0.58 12.66 31.63
CA ILE A 175 -0.82 11.83 32.81
C ILE A 175 0.45 11.07 33.19
N ALA A 176 1.13 10.46 32.23
CA ALA A 176 2.39 9.77 32.46
C ALA A 176 3.47 10.70 33.06
N GLN A 177 3.56 11.95 32.57
CA GLN A 177 4.52 12.94 33.09
C GLN A 177 4.11 13.53 34.43
N SER A 178 2.81 13.62 34.72
CA SER A 178 2.28 14.14 36.00
C SER A 178 2.62 13.27 37.20
N GLU A 179 3.05 12.01 36.98
CA GLU A 179 3.55 11.12 38.02
C GLU A 179 4.72 11.73 38.81
N TYR A 180 5.56 12.53 38.15
CA TYR A 180 6.65 13.26 38.82
C TYR A 180 6.16 14.27 39.87
N ALA A 181 4.91 14.72 39.78
CA ALA A 181 4.31 15.69 40.71
C ALA A 181 3.39 15.03 41.76
N LEU A 182 2.77 13.89 41.46
CA LEU A 182 1.73 13.26 42.29
C LEU A 182 2.19 12.00 43.05
N GLY A 183 3.43 11.55 42.82
CA GLY A 183 4.00 10.35 43.45
C GLY A 183 4.01 9.14 42.51
N THR A 184 4.83 8.14 42.84
CA THR A 184 5.17 7.00 41.96
C THR A 184 4.01 6.01 41.80
N SER A 185 3.09 6.32 40.90
CA SER A 185 1.94 5.47 40.55
C SER A 185 2.27 4.40 39.50
N LEU A 186 3.52 4.34 39.00
CA LEU A 186 4.02 3.41 37.98
C LEU A 186 3.29 3.50 36.64
N ILE A 187 2.58 4.59 36.37
CA ILE A 187 1.81 4.80 35.13
C ILE A 187 2.74 5.17 33.96
N SER A 188 3.85 5.84 34.27
CA SER A 188 4.97 6.13 33.36
C SER A 188 5.72 4.88 32.89
N ARG A 189 5.41 3.70 33.43
CA ARG A 189 6.00 2.44 32.97
C ARG A 189 5.64 2.19 31.50
N PRO A 190 6.63 1.92 30.63
CA PRO A 190 6.41 1.62 29.23
C PRO A 190 5.30 0.60 28.95
N ILE A 191 5.13 -0.43 29.79
CA ILE A 191 4.06 -1.42 29.61
C ILE A 191 2.65 -0.83 29.81
N VAL A 192 2.48 0.08 30.76
CA VAL A 192 1.21 0.74 31.07
C VAL A 192 0.91 1.83 30.05
N THR A 193 1.92 2.65 29.73
CA THR A 193 1.78 3.71 28.72
C THR A 193 1.56 3.13 27.31
N GLY A 194 2.22 2.02 26.97
CA GLY A 194 2.03 1.30 25.70
C GLY A 194 0.62 0.72 25.58
N LEU A 195 0.06 0.17 26.66
CA LEU A 195 -1.34 -0.28 26.71
C LEU A 195 -2.32 0.86 26.45
N LEU A 196 -2.16 2.00 27.15
CA LEU A 196 -3.03 3.18 26.97
C LEU A 196 -2.92 3.76 25.56
N THR A 197 -1.71 3.80 25.00
CA THR A 197 -1.47 4.24 23.62
C THR A 197 -2.14 3.31 22.62
N GLY A 198 -2.05 1.98 22.81
CA GLY A 198 -2.73 1.00 21.98
C GLY A 198 -4.25 1.10 22.03
N LEU A 199 -4.83 1.41 23.20
CA LEU A 199 -6.26 1.68 23.36
C LEU A 199 -6.71 2.92 22.58
N VAL A 200 -5.91 3.99 22.60
CA VAL A 200 -6.20 5.21 21.83
C VAL A 200 -6.11 4.98 20.32
N LEU A 201 -5.15 4.16 19.88
CA LEU A 201 -4.93 3.86 18.46
C LEU A 201 -5.82 2.72 17.92
N GLY A 202 -6.64 2.08 18.77
CA GLY A 202 -7.50 0.96 18.39
C GLY A 202 -6.76 -0.36 18.13
N ASP A 203 -5.47 -0.45 18.48
CA ASP A 203 -4.64 -1.65 18.38
C ASP A 203 -3.89 -1.90 19.69
N VAL A 204 -4.60 -2.54 20.62
CA VAL A 204 -4.09 -2.88 21.95
C VAL A 204 -2.94 -3.88 21.87
N GLN A 205 -3.00 -4.82 20.93
CA GLN A 205 -1.98 -5.87 20.81
C GLN A 205 -0.63 -5.27 20.43
N THR A 206 -0.61 -4.38 19.43
CA THR A 206 0.60 -3.66 19.04
C THR A 206 1.09 -2.73 20.15
N GLY A 207 0.19 -2.02 20.84
CA GLY A 207 0.55 -1.15 21.96
C GLY A 207 1.23 -1.89 23.13
N VAL A 208 0.69 -3.05 23.52
CA VAL A 208 1.27 -3.89 24.59
C VAL A 208 2.63 -4.46 24.17
N ILE A 209 2.78 -4.93 22.92
CA ILE A 209 4.06 -5.44 22.41
C ILE A 209 5.14 -4.35 22.43
N MET A 210 4.81 -3.14 21.97
CA MET A 210 5.73 -2.01 21.98
C MET A 210 6.10 -1.60 23.41
N GLY A 211 5.12 -1.54 24.32
CA GLY A 211 5.33 -1.23 25.74
C GLY A 211 6.23 -2.26 26.44
N ALA A 212 5.97 -3.55 26.23
CA ALA A 212 6.78 -4.64 26.79
C ALA A 212 8.22 -4.63 26.24
N THR A 213 8.39 -4.32 24.95
CA THR A 213 9.72 -4.22 24.32
C THR A 213 10.53 -3.09 24.95
N LEU A 214 9.91 -1.93 25.16
CA LEU A 214 10.55 -0.79 25.82
C LEU A 214 10.84 -1.10 27.30
N GLU A 215 9.92 -1.72 28.03
CA GLU A 215 10.15 -2.11 29.43
C GLU A 215 11.36 -3.04 29.55
N LEU A 216 11.47 -4.05 28.67
CA LEU A 216 12.62 -4.95 28.62
C LEU A 216 13.93 -4.22 28.32
N ALA A 217 13.91 -3.25 27.41
CA ALA A 217 15.08 -2.42 27.11
C ALA A 217 15.52 -1.58 28.32
N PHE A 218 14.55 -1.07 29.10
CA PHE A 218 14.82 -0.26 30.28
C PHE A 218 15.25 -1.07 31.51
N ILE A 219 14.80 -2.33 31.66
CA ILE A 219 15.26 -3.22 32.74
C ILE A 219 16.78 -3.44 32.68
N GLY A 220 17.39 -3.45 31.49
CA GLY A 220 18.84 -3.53 31.32
C GLY A 220 19.60 -2.23 31.56
N SER A 221 18.89 -1.09 31.68
CA SER A 221 19.49 0.25 31.77
C SER A 221 19.39 0.88 33.17
N PHE A 222 18.54 0.35 34.06
CA PHE A 222 18.45 0.82 35.45
C PHE A 222 19.37 0.01 36.37
N SER A 223 20.27 0.70 37.08
CA SER A 223 21.06 0.10 38.16
C SER A 223 20.13 -0.35 39.29
N VAL A 224 20.11 -1.66 39.58
CA VAL A 224 19.46 -2.20 40.77
C VAL A 224 20.23 -1.68 41.99
N GLY A 225 19.61 -0.76 42.72
CA GLY A 225 19.97 -0.29 44.07
C GLY A 225 21.45 -0.35 44.46
N ALA A 226 22.17 0.76 44.36
CA ALA A 226 23.40 0.93 45.12
C ALA A 226 23.03 0.99 46.62
N SER A 227 23.10 -0.15 47.33
CA SER A 227 23.12 -0.12 48.79
C SER A 227 24.46 0.49 49.20
N ILE A 228 24.46 1.66 49.80
CA ILE A 228 25.65 2.17 50.48
C ILE A 228 25.67 1.45 51.84
N PRO A 229 26.59 0.49 52.08
CA PRO A 229 26.68 -0.13 53.40
C PRO A 229 27.10 0.93 54.42
N PRO A 230 26.47 0.97 55.61
CA PRO A 230 26.90 1.88 56.67
C PRO A 230 28.32 1.48 57.10
N THR A 231 29.25 2.40 56.93
CA THR A 231 30.63 2.23 57.42
C THR A 231 30.62 2.23 58.95
N SER A 232 30.96 1.09 59.54
CA SER A 232 31.29 0.91 60.96
C SER A 232 32.62 1.54 61.32
#